data_AF-A0A4R3L6Y4-F1
#
_entry.id   AF-A0A4R3L6Y4-F1
#
_cell.length_a   1.000
_cell.length_b   1.000
_cell.length_c   1.000
_cell.angle_alpha   90.00
_cell.angle_beta   90.00
_cell.angle_gamma   90.00
#
_symmetry.space_group_name_H-M   'P 1'
#
loop_
_entity.id
_entity.type
_entity.pdbx_description
1 polymer ?
#
loop_
_entity_poly.entity_id
_entity_poly.type
_entity_poly.pdbx_seq_one_letter_code
_entity_poly.pdbx_strand_id
1 'polypeptide(L)'
;MSSITVGVYLGKKDRLVRYWYEILPKGQFPMLVKYCIQSYLRNNYFPLQSICDARTLKEQIQSRSEYVPTQRNVTFTPEDGPVYQWIKSLESGYRSEEIKNILKETVVHTLLNDQPLFPPHGLGQSPFNPMEVNESQGSFQPYSEESQKIKVFKRDQVPVEESYSGTAWENVPNYKEEVVGELEGKEKASKGFTHLVNYLG
;
A
#
# COMPACT_ATOMS: atom_id res chain seq x y z
N MET A 1 33.49 -7.49 -9.28
CA MET A 1 32.22 -8.15 -8.93
C MET A 1 31.13 -7.61 -9.86
N SER A 2 30.24 -8.47 -10.39
CA SER A 2 29.22 -8.06 -11.38
C SER A 2 27.92 -7.61 -10.70
N SER A 3 27.40 -6.45 -11.06
CA SER A 3 26.10 -5.95 -10.61
C SER A 3 25.00 -6.32 -11.62
N ILE A 4 23.76 -6.44 -11.14
CA ILE A 4 22.59 -6.69 -11.98
C ILE A 4 21.68 -5.48 -11.86
N THR A 5 21.40 -4.78 -12.97
CA THR A 5 20.41 -3.70 -12.98
C THR A 5 19.15 -4.19 -13.66
N VAL A 6 18.02 -4.09 -12.96
CA VAL A 6 16.71 -4.47 -13.48
C VAL A 6 15.86 -3.21 -13.66
N GLY A 7 15.33 -3.02 -14.86
CA GLY A 7 14.34 -1.99 -15.15
C GLY A 7 12.95 -2.49 -14.75
N VAL A 8 12.42 -2.00 -13.63
CA VAL A 8 11.08 -2.32 -13.15
C VAL A 8 10.08 -1.44 -13.90
N TYR A 9 9.33 -2.03 -14.83
CA TYR A 9 8.35 -1.34 -15.66
C TYR A 9 6.96 -1.43 -15.03
N LEU A 10 6.46 -0.30 -14.54
CA LEU A 10 5.16 -0.20 -13.89
C LEU A 10 4.13 0.17 -14.95
N GLY A 11 3.47 -0.86 -15.50
CA GLY A 11 2.45 -0.85 -16.55
C GLY A 11 1.03 -0.63 -16.02
N LYS A 12 0.03 -0.57 -16.92
CA LYS A 12 -1.39 -0.39 -16.56
C LYS A 12 -1.89 -1.47 -15.59
N LYS A 13 -1.35 -2.70 -15.74
CA LYS A 13 -1.62 -3.83 -14.86
C LYS A 13 -1.03 -3.65 -13.45
N ASP A 14 0.00 -2.82 -13.33
CA ASP A 14 0.76 -2.57 -12.11
C ASP A 14 0.32 -1.27 -11.42
N ARG A 15 -0.90 -0.77 -11.71
CA ARG A 15 -1.42 0.51 -11.20
C ARG A 15 -1.27 0.68 -9.69
N LEU A 16 -1.46 -0.40 -8.92
CA LEU A 16 -1.33 -0.35 -7.45
C LEU A 16 0.10 -0.02 -7.02
N VAL A 17 1.08 -0.74 -7.59
CA VAL A 17 2.50 -0.51 -7.34
C VAL A 17 2.92 0.87 -7.87
N ARG A 18 2.31 1.32 -8.97
CA ARG A 18 2.51 2.65 -9.54
C ARG A 18 2.07 3.76 -8.59
N TYR A 19 0.87 3.66 -8.01
CA TYR A 19 0.36 4.64 -7.05
C TYR A 19 1.17 4.63 -5.75
N TRP A 20 1.54 3.43 -5.28
CA TRP A 20 2.47 3.31 -4.16
C TRP A 20 3.80 4.03 -4.47
N TYR A 21 4.36 3.84 -5.67
CA TYR A 21 5.58 4.53 -6.07
C TYR A 21 5.46 6.07 -6.08
N GLU A 22 4.30 6.66 -6.41
CA GLU A 22 4.12 8.13 -6.42
C GLU A 22 4.18 8.77 -5.06
N ILE A 23 3.68 8.06 -4.05
CA ILE A 23 3.60 8.58 -2.68
C ILE A 23 4.90 8.34 -1.91
N LEU A 24 5.87 7.63 -2.50
CA LEU A 24 7.18 7.41 -1.88
C LEU A 24 8.04 8.67 -1.91
N PRO A 25 8.86 8.89 -0.88
CA PRO A 25 9.92 9.89 -0.95
C PRO A 25 10.86 9.62 -2.13
N LYS A 26 11.26 10.69 -2.83
CA LYS A 26 12.12 10.60 -4.01
C LYS A 26 13.41 9.83 -3.69
N GLY A 27 13.76 8.88 -4.56
CA GLY A 27 15.00 8.11 -4.45
C GLY A 27 14.93 6.87 -3.55
N GLN A 28 13.86 6.65 -2.78
CA GLN A 28 13.78 5.49 -1.88
C GLN A 28 13.36 4.18 -2.58
N PHE A 29 12.76 4.27 -3.77
CA PHE A 29 12.20 3.11 -4.46
C PHE A 29 13.19 1.93 -4.60
N PRO A 30 14.45 2.10 -5.07
CA PRO A 30 15.39 0.98 -5.18
C PRO A 30 15.69 0.29 -3.85
N MET A 31 15.79 1.07 -2.77
CA MET A 31 16.06 0.53 -1.43
C MET A 31 14.85 -0.26 -0.91
N LEU A 32 13.65 0.29 -1.04
CA LEU A 32 12.42 -0.36 -0.59
C LEU A 32 12.14 -1.64 -1.36
N VAL A 33 12.43 -1.68 -2.66
CA VAL A 33 12.35 -2.91 -3.46
C VAL A 33 13.21 -4.01 -2.85
N LYS A 34 14.47 -3.71 -2.49
CA LYS A 34 15.37 -4.67 -1.85
C LYS A 34 14.82 -5.17 -0.52
N TYR A 35 14.28 -4.29 0.32
CA TYR A 35 13.70 -4.69 1.61
C TYR A 35 12.42 -5.52 1.48
N CYS A 36 11.57 -5.21 0.50
CA CYS A 36 10.38 -6.01 0.19
C CYS A 36 10.79 -7.43 -0.22
N ILE A 37 11.75 -7.55 -1.15
CA ILE A 37 12.27 -8.86 -1.58
C ILE A 37 12.92 -9.58 -0.39
N GLN A 38 13.76 -8.91 0.39
CA GLN A 38 14.44 -9.51 1.52
C GLN A 38 13.46 -10.10 2.55
N SER A 39 12.36 -9.38 2.82
CA SER A 39 11.32 -9.85 3.73
C SER A 39 10.53 -11.00 3.13
N TYR A 40 10.20 -10.90 1.83
CA TYR A 40 9.48 -11.93 1.08
C TYR A 40 10.23 -13.27 1.08
N LEU A 41 11.55 -13.24 0.87
CA LEU A 41 12.40 -14.44 0.94
C LEU A 41 12.44 -15.08 2.33
N ARG A 42 11.96 -14.40 3.37
CA ARG A 42 11.79 -14.91 4.74
C ARG A 42 10.34 -15.28 5.05
N ASN A 43 9.49 -15.40 4.04
CA ASN A 43 8.04 -15.63 4.16
C ASN A 43 7.33 -14.56 5.01
N ASN A 44 7.72 -13.29 4.83
CA ASN A 44 7.12 -12.15 5.51
C ASN A 44 6.98 -10.95 4.56
N TYR A 45 6.18 -9.96 4.93
CA TYR A 45 6.02 -8.71 4.18
C TYR A 45 6.71 -7.56 4.90
N PHE A 46 7.42 -6.72 4.14
CA PHE A 46 8.06 -5.53 4.69
C PHE A 46 6.99 -4.51 5.13
N PRO A 47 7.01 -3.99 6.37
CA PRO A 47 5.94 -3.15 6.92
C PRO A 47 5.97 -1.72 6.35
N LEU A 48 5.35 -1.54 5.18
CA LEU A 48 5.34 -0.28 4.44
C LEU A 48 4.63 0.88 5.18
N GLN A 49 3.80 0.59 6.19
CA GLN A 49 3.09 1.61 6.99
C GLN A 49 4.06 2.53 7.74
N SER A 50 5.28 2.06 8.01
CA SER A 50 6.34 2.87 8.64
C SER A 50 6.94 3.93 7.71
N ILE A 51 6.72 3.81 6.40
CA ILE A 51 7.32 4.65 5.37
C ILE A 51 6.28 5.52 4.67
N CYS A 52 5.11 4.97 4.39
CA CYS A 52 4.04 5.65 3.67
C CYS A 52 2.69 5.47 4.37
N ASP A 53 1.87 6.53 4.35
CA ASP A 53 0.53 6.50 4.90
C ASP A 53 -0.43 5.73 3.97
N ALA A 54 -1.08 4.71 4.52
CA ALA A 54 -2.10 3.93 3.83
C ALA A 54 -3.28 4.79 3.34
N ARG A 55 -3.61 5.87 4.05
CA ARG A 55 -4.71 6.78 3.65
C ARG A 55 -4.39 7.47 2.33
N THR A 56 -3.18 8.00 2.20
CA THR A 56 -2.72 8.65 0.95
C THR A 56 -2.72 7.68 -0.23
N LEU A 57 -2.37 6.41 -0.01
CA LEU A 57 -2.48 5.40 -1.06
C LEU A 57 -3.94 5.15 -1.47
N LYS A 58 -4.85 5.00 -0.49
CA LYS A 58 -6.29 4.79 -0.74
C LYS A 58 -6.88 5.98 -1.51
N GLU A 59 -6.50 7.21 -1.18
CA GLU A 59 -6.90 8.43 -1.90
C GLU A 59 -6.40 8.44 -3.35
N GLN A 60 -5.13 8.09 -3.60
CA GLN A 60 -4.58 7.98 -4.96
C GLN A 60 -5.30 6.92 -5.81
N ILE A 61 -5.70 5.79 -5.20
CA ILE A 61 -6.47 4.77 -5.90
C ILE A 61 -7.86 5.30 -6.30
N GLN A 62 -8.50 6.10 -5.44
CA GLN A 62 -9.85 6.62 -5.65
C GLN A 62 -9.90 7.79 -6.63
N SER A 63 -8.87 8.65 -6.64
CA SER A 63 -8.80 9.82 -7.53
C SER A 63 -8.70 9.45 -9.01
N ARG A 64 -8.46 8.15 -9.33
CA ARG A 64 -8.30 7.61 -10.69
C ARG A 64 -7.34 8.47 -11.52
N SER A 65 -6.22 8.85 -10.91
CA SER A 65 -5.20 9.68 -11.54
C SER A 65 -4.77 9.11 -12.89
N GLU A 66 -4.47 10.02 -13.82
CA GLU A 66 -4.04 9.68 -15.16
C GLU A 66 -2.80 8.80 -15.11
N TYR A 67 -2.87 7.67 -15.80
CA TYR A 67 -1.87 6.63 -15.68
C TYR A 67 -0.77 6.84 -16.72
N VAL A 68 0.42 7.23 -16.25
CA VAL A 68 1.63 7.34 -17.08
C VAL A 68 2.57 6.16 -16.79
N PRO A 69 2.86 5.31 -17.80
CA PRO A 69 3.84 4.24 -17.65
C PRO A 69 5.18 4.75 -17.18
N THR A 70 5.79 4.05 -16.21
CA THR A 70 7.04 4.49 -15.60
C THR A 70 7.98 3.30 -15.44
N GLN A 71 9.25 3.51 -15.75
CA GLN A 71 10.31 2.54 -15.51
C GLN A 71 11.28 3.09 -14.47
N ARG A 72 11.64 2.25 -13.48
CA ARG A 72 12.66 2.58 -12.49
C ARG A 72 13.69 1.47 -12.41
N ASN A 73 14.96 1.87 -12.44
CA ASN A 73 16.07 0.95 -12.36
C ASN A 73 16.38 0.65 -10.91
N VAL A 74 16.59 -0.63 -10.60
CA VAL A 74 17.07 -1.12 -9.32
C VAL A 74 18.34 -1.92 -9.58
N THR A 75 19.43 -1.52 -8.93
CA THR A 75 20.72 -2.18 -9.07
C THR A 75 21.00 -3.05 -7.86
N PHE A 76 21.27 -4.32 -8.13
CA PHE A 76 21.61 -5.34 -7.16
C PHE A 76 23.10 -5.66 -7.23
N THR A 77 23.75 -5.68 -6.07
CA THR A 77 25.17 -6.02 -5.91
C THR A 77 25.31 -7.24 -5.02
N PRO A 78 26.46 -7.95 -5.03
CA PRO A 78 26.67 -9.08 -4.13
C PRO A 78 26.49 -8.76 -2.64
N GLU A 79 26.60 -7.48 -2.25
CA GLU A 79 26.38 -6.99 -0.88
C GLU A 79 24.91 -7.12 -0.45
N ASP A 80 23.97 -7.19 -1.39
CA ASP A 80 22.55 -7.44 -1.10
C ASP A 80 22.29 -8.92 -0.71
N GLY A 81 23.34 -9.76 -0.72
CA GLY A 81 23.32 -11.11 -0.16
C GLY A 81 22.24 -12.02 -0.79
N PRO A 82 21.31 -12.59 0.01
CA PRO A 82 20.25 -13.45 -0.50
C PRO A 82 19.38 -12.82 -1.59
N VAL A 83 19.15 -11.49 -1.52
CA VAL A 83 18.37 -10.77 -2.55
C VAL A 83 19.09 -10.82 -3.89
N TYR A 84 20.40 -10.61 -3.91
CA TYR A 84 21.20 -10.69 -5.13
C TYR A 84 21.22 -12.12 -5.70
N GLN A 85 21.36 -13.14 -4.84
CA GLN A 85 21.33 -14.54 -5.29
C GLN A 85 19.99 -14.90 -5.91
N TRP A 86 18.89 -14.45 -5.29
CA TRP A 86 17.55 -14.66 -5.81
C TRP A 86 17.39 -13.99 -7.20
N ILE A 87 17.71 -12.69 -7.32
CA ILE A 87 17.65 -11.98 -8.62
C ILE A 87 18.51 -12.66 -9.69
N LYS A 88 19.71 -13.12 -9.31
CA LYS A 88 20.63 -13.80 -10.23
C LYS A 88 20.07 -15.14 -10.71
N SER A 89 19.36 -15.87 -9.84
CA SER A 89 18.74 -17.15 -10.17
C SER A 89 17.54 -17.04 -11.12
N LEU A 90 16.87 -15.88 -11.13
CA LEU A 90 15.79 -15.59 -12.06
C LEU A 90 16.31 -15.37 -13.48
N GLU A 91 15.56 -15.91 -14.45
CA GLU A 91 15.75 -15.61 -15.85
C GLU A 91 15.50 -14.12 -16.15
N SER A 92 16.35 -13.53 -16.99
CA SER A 92 16.39 -12.07 -17.17
C SER A 92 15.06 -11.48 -17.66
N GLY A 93 14.28 -12.23 -18.45
CA GLY A 93 12.97 -11.81 -18.95
C GLY A 93 11.89 -11.68 -17.86
N TYR A 94 12.04 -12.42 -16.76
CA TYR A 94 11.03 -12.49 -15.70
C TYR A 94 11.35 -11.64 -14.46
N ARG A 95 12.60 -11.15 -14.32
CA ARG A 95 13.04 -10.37 -13.14
C ARG A 95 12.11 -9.20 -12.80
N SER A 96 11.71 -8.41 -13.80
CA SER A 96 10.82 -7.27 -13.58
C SER A 96 9.44 -7.72 -13.10
N GLU A 97 8.90 -8.79 -13.68
CA GLU A 97 7.58 -9.33 -13.32
C GLU A 97 7.58 -9.87 -11.88
N GLU A 98 8.58 -10.67 -11.52
CA GLU A 98 8.73 -11.23 -10.17
C GLU A 98 8.88 -10.15 -9.09
N ILE A 99 9.67 -9.12 -9.38
CA ILE A 99 9.79 -7.96 -8.47
C ILE A 99 8.43 -7.30 -8.29
N LYS A 100 7.68 -7.04 -9.36
CA LYS A 100 6.36 -6.40 -9.27
C LYS A 100 5.35 -7.24 -8.52
N ASN A 101 5.38 -8.57 -8.66
CA ASN A 101 4.53 -9.49 -7.91
C ASN A 101 4.75 -9.34 -6.40
N ILE A 102 6.02 -9.38 -5.96
CA ILE A 102 6.38 -9.18 -4.55
C ILE A 102 5.92 -7.81 -4.04
N LEU A 103 6.16 -6.75 -4.81
CA LEU A 103 5.74 -5.39 -4.43
C LEU A 103 4.22 -5.29 -4.29
N LYS A 104 3.48 -5.86 -5.26
CA LYS A 104 2.02 -5.86 -5.24
C LYS A 104 1.49 -6.58 -4.01
N GLU A 105 1.98 -7.78 -3.72
CA GLU A 105 1.58 -8.51 -2.51
C GLU A 105 1.92 -7.73 -1.24
N THR A 106 3.13 -7.19 -1.14
CA THR A 106 3.57 -6.42 0.02
C THR A 106 2.66 -5.21 0.26
N VAL A 107 2.34 -4.44 -0.80
CA VAL A 107 1.42 -3.30 -0.71
C VAL A 107 0.02 -3.72 -0.26
N VAL A 108 -0.52 -4.81 -0.82
CA VAL A 108 -1.84 -5.31 -0.43
C VAL A 108 -1.84 -5.73 1.05
N HIS A 109 -0.87 -6.54 1.46
CA HIS A 109 -0.82 -7.10 2.81
C HIS A 109 -0.55 -6.08 3.90
N THR A 110 0.15 -4.99 3.58
CA THR A 110 0.55 -4.00 4.59
C THR A 110 -0.28 -2.72 4.53
N LEU A 111 -0.53 -2.16 3.35
CA LEU A 111 -1.19 -0.87 3.25
C LEU A 111 -2.70 -0.98 3.06
N LEU A 112 -3.21 -2.09 2.52
CA LEU A 112 -4.62 -2.24 2.18
C LEU A 112 -5.38 -3.20 3.09
N ASN A 113 -4.72 -4.24 3.61
CA ASN A 113 -5.31 -5.13 4.60
C ASN A 113 -5.21 -4.49 5.99
N ASP A 114 -6.36 -4.26 6.63
CA ASP A 114 -6.46 -3.75 8.01
C ASP A 114 -6.11 -4.85 9.04
N GLN A 115 -4.91 -5.42 8.94
CA GLN A 115 -4.38 -6.33 9.96
C GLN A 115 -3.63 -5.52 11.03
N PRO A 116 -4.05 -5.58 12.31
CA PRO A 116 -3.25 -5.02 13.40
C PRO A 116 -1.97 -5.84 13.55
N LEU A 117 -0.83 -5.22 13.22
CA LEU A 117 0.50 -5.85 13.13
C LEU A 117 1.15 -6.25 14.46
N PHE A 118 0.43 -6.11 15.58
CA PHE A 118 0.92 -6.59 16.86
C PHE A 118 0.05 -7.76 17.31
N PRO A 119 0.55 -9.02 17.29
CA PRO A 119 0.04 -9.95 18.28
C PRO A 119 0.23 -9.28 19.65
N PRO A 120 -0.77 -9.27 20.55
CA PRO A 120 -0.48 -8.95 21.92
C PRO A 120 0.61 -9.93 22.33
N HIS A 121 1.80 -9.43 22.65
CA HIS A 121 2.73 -10.22 23.44
C HIS A 121 1.92 -10.64 24.67
N GLY A 122 1.49 -11.89 24.69
CA GLY A 122 0.93 -12.52 25.86
C GLY A 122 2.01 -12.39 26.91
N LEU A 123 1.88 -11.40 27.78
CA LEU A 123 2.60 -11.34 29.03
C LEU A 123 2.36 -12.69 29.68
N GLY A 124 3.44 -13.45 29.82
CA GLY A 124 3.41 -14.82 30.28
C GLY A 124 2.61 -14.92 31.56
N GLN A 125 1.49 -15.64 31.50
CA GLN A 125 0.99 -16.33 32.67
C GLN A 125 1.50 -17.76 32.57
N SER A 126 2.68 -17.95 33.14
CA SER A 126 3.18 -19.25 33.55
C SER A 126 2.20 -19.83 34.58
N PRO A 127 1.64 -21.04 34.39
CA PRO A 127 0.97 -21.74 35.47
C PRO A 127 2.05 -22.27 36.42
N PHE A 128 2.27 -21.57 37.53
CA PHE A 128 2.99 -22.12 38.66
C PHE A 128 2.20 -23.33 39.18
N ASN A 129 2.67 -24.52 38.84
CA ASN A 129 2.47 -25.72 39.65
C ASN A 129 3.45 -25.63 40.84
N PRO A 130 2.97 -25.68 42.09
CA PRO A 130 3.77 -26.22 43.18
C PRO A 130 3.37 -27.68 43.43
N MET A 131 4.38 -28.52 43.31
CA MET A 131 4.41 -29.93 43.70
C MET A 131 4.21 -30.06 45.23
N GLU A 132 3.70 -31.21 45.63
CA GLU A 132 3.27 -31.63 46.97
C GLU A 132 4.30 -31.51 48.13
N VAL A 133 3.75 -31.74 49.33
CA VAL A 133 4.34 -32.25 50.58
C VAL A 133 4.61 -31.18 51.66
N ASN A 134 3.74 -31.10 52.69
CA ASN A 134 4.07 -31.53 54.07
C ASN A 134 2.85 -31.40 55.02
N GLU A 135 2.70 -32.40 55.90
CA GLU A 135 1.70 -32.50 56.96
C GLU A 135 1.93 -31.48 58.09
N SER A 136 0.86 -30.94 58.69
CA SER A 136 0.58 -30.91 60.15
C SER A 136 -0.43 -29.83 60.58
N GLN A 137 -1.49 -30.30 61.25
CA GLN A 137 -2.25 -29.71 62.37
C GLN A 137 -2.46 -28.19 62.51
N GLY A 138 -3.73 -27.80 62.73
CA GLY A 138 -4.05 -26.71 63.67
C GLY A 138 -5.13 -25.71 63.24
N SER A 139 -6.39 -26.04 63.55
CA SER A 139 -7.38 -25.23 64.27
C SER A 139 -7.55 -23.69 64.03
N PHE A 140 -8.83 -23.30 63.92
CA PHE A 140 -9.47 -22.01 64.25
C PHE A 140 -9.67 -20.89 63.18
N GLN A 141 -10.96 -20.79 62.79
CA GLN A 141 -11.85 -19.62 62.64
C GLN A 141 -12.03 -18.84 61.31
N PRO A 142 -13.31 -18.45 61.00
CA PRO A 142 -13.73 -17.77 59.77
C PRO A 142 -14.13 -16.29 59.98
N TYR A 143 -14.07 -15.48 58.90
CA TYR A 143 -14.76 -14.20 58.58
C TYR A 143 -13.83 -13.47 57.58
N SER A 144 -14.24 -12.76 56.53
CA SER A 144 -15.48 -12.03 56.26
C SER A 144 -15.65 -11.77 54.76
N GLU A 145 -16.92 -11.78 54.38
CA GLU A 145 -17.57 -11.41 53.13
C GLU A 145 -17.65 -9.87 52.99
N GLU A 146 -17.37 -9.30 51.81
CA GLU A 146 -18.00 -8.09 51.26
C GLU A 146 -17.45 -7.84 49.83
N SER A 147 -18.17 -8.23 48.78
CA SER A 147 -19.30 -7.52 48.14
C SER A 147 -18.91 -6.24 47.38
N GLN A 148 -18.57 -6.47 46.11
CA GLN A 148 -19.13 -5.84 44.92
C GLN A 148 -19.68 -4.40 45.04
N LYS A 149 -19.07 -3.45 44.31
CA LYS A 149 -19.78 -2.31 43.71
C LYS A 149 -19.35 -2.08 42.26
N ILE A 150 -20.12 -2.68 41.35
CA ILE A 150 -20.17 -2.35 39.93
C ILE A 150 -20.95 -1.03 39.81
N LYS A 151 -20.31 0.04 39.32
CA LYS A 151 -21.02 1.26 38.88
C LYS A 151 -21.35 1.16 37.41
N VAL A 152 -22.60 0.78 37.12
CA VAL A 152 -23.24 0.92 35.81
C VAL A 152 -23.64 2.39 35.65
N PHE A 153 -23.03 3.11 34.70
CA PHE A 153 -23.61 4.36 34.20
C PHE A 153 -24.42 4.04 32.95
N LYS A 154 -25.72 4.35 33.04
CA LYS A 154 -26.74 4.19 32.01
C LYS A 154 -27.18 5.60 31.59
N ARG A 155 -27.44 5.75 30.29
CA ARG A 155 -28.44 6.63 29.66
C ARG A 155 -28.06 8.13 29.56
N ASP A 156 -27.96 8.63 28.34
CA ASP A 156 -29.00 9.54 27.85
C ASP A 156 -29.16 9.45 26.32
N GLN A 157 -30.42 9.34 25.92
CA GLN A 157 -30.92 9.43 24.55
C GLN A 157 -31.33 10.88 24.32
N VAL A 158 -31.01 11.43 23.16
CA VAL A 158 -31.60 12.69 22.68
C VAL A 158 -32.32 12.37 21.37
N PRO A 159 -33.66 12.53 21.31
CA PRO A 159 -34.40 12.66 20.06
C PRO A 159 -34.92 14.09 19.89
N VAL A 160 -34.95 14.58 18.64
CA VAL A 160 -35.79 15.66 18.06
C VAL A 160 -35.27 15.83 16.62
N GLU A 161 -35.96 15.29 15.62
CA GLU A 161 -36.92 15.98 14.72
C GLU A 161 -36.29 17.18 13.98
N GLU A 162 -36.56 17.50 12.72
CA GLU A 162 -37.26 16.97 11.54
C GLU A 162 -37.15 18.15 10.55
N SER A 163 -36.92 17.95 9.25
CA SER A 163 -37.50 18.83 8.18
C SER A 163 -37.00 18.45 6.79
N TYR A 164 -38.00 18.09 5.98
CA TYR A 164 -38.02 17.93 4.54
C TYR A 164 -37.63 19.20 3.75
N SER A 165 -36.95 19.00 2.62
CA SER A 165 -37.17 19.64 1.30
C SER A 165 -35.92 19.34 0.46
N GLY A 166 -35.94 18.98 -0.82
CA GLY A 166 -36.94 19.03 -1.85
C GLY A 166 -36.16 18.97 -3.17
N THR A 167 -36.63 18.13 -4.08
CA THR A 167 -36.31 18.03 -5.50
C THR A 167 -35.98 19.35 -6.21
N ALA A 168 -34.94 19.36 -7.05
CA ALA A 168 -34.88 20.19 -8.27
C ALA A 168 -33.77 19.69 -9.21
N TRP A 169 -34.16 18.80 -10.12
CA TRP A 169 -33.50 18.66 -11.43
C TRP A 169 -33.95 19.84 -12.31
N GLU A 170 -33.25 20.07 -13.43
CA GLU A 170 -33.54 21.05 -14.50
C GLU A 170 -32.91 22.45 -14.34
N ASN A 171 -31.87 22.74 -15.13
CA ASN A 171 -32.05 23.48 -16.39
C ASN A 171 -30.71 23.77 -17.08
N VAL A 172 -30.57 23.23 -18.28
CA VAL A 172 -29.65 23.69 -19.33
C VAL A 172 -30.36 24.86 -20.04
N PRO A 173 -29.63 25.92 -20.44
CA PRO A 173 -29.72 26.25 -21.85
C PRO A 173 -28.38 26.55 -22.51
N ASN A 174 -28.33 26.02 -23.71
CA ASN A 174 -27.40 26.23 -24.81
C ASN A 174 -27.58 27.66 -25.38
N TYR A 175 -26.50 28.43 -25.49
CA TYR A 175 -26.45 29.60 -26.37
C TYR A 175 -25.22 29.49 -27.28
N LYS A 176 -25.52 29.26 -28.56
CA LYS A 176 -24.67 29.60 -29.71
C LYS A 176 -24.96 31.06 -30.07
N GLU A 177 -23.92 31.87 -30.25
CA GLU A 177 -23.94 32.91 -31.27
C GLU A 177 -22.50 33.23 -31.72
N GLU A 178 -22.28 33.07 -33.03
CA GLU A 178 -21.14 33.52 -33.82
C GLU A 178 -21.25 35.06 -34.00
N VAL A 179 -20.21 35.87 -34.23
CA VAL A 179 -19.60 36.15 -35.55
C VAL A 179 -18.56 37.29 -35.41
N VAL A 180 -17.34 37.00 -35.87
CA VAL A 180 -16.37 37.82 -36.65
C VAL A 180 -15.61 39.01 -36.02
N GLY A 181 -14.29 38.86 -36.09
CA GLY A 181 -13.29 39.92 -36.25
C GLY A 181 -11.99 39.32 -36.77
N GLU A 182 -11.79 39.34 -38.09
CA GLU A 182 -10.57 38.91 -38.80
C GLU A 182 -9.33 39.75 -38.44
N LEU A 183 -8.16 39.11 -38.38
CA LEU A 183 -6.95 39.59 -39.08
C LEU A 183 -5.85 38.51 -39.11
N GLU A 184 -5.22 38.45 -40.28
CA GLU A 184 -4.35 37.42 -40.86
C GLU A 184 -3.00 37.19 -40.15
N GLY A 185 -2.44 35.99 -40.32
CA GLY A 185 -1.06 35.66 -39.90
C GLY A 185 -0.57 34.25 -40.28
N LYS A 186 -0.45 33.97 -41.58
CA LYS A 186 0.38 32.97 -42.29
C LYS A 186 1.06 31.80 -41.53
N GLU A 187 0.67 30.60 -41.96
CA GLU A 187 1.50 29.48 -42.48
C GLU A 187 2.83 29.09 -41.77
N LYS A 188 2.91 27.85 -41.26
CA LYS A 188 3.48 26.70 -42.01
C LYS A 188 3.44 25.40 -41.20
N ALA A 189 2.81 24.41 -41.82
CA ALA A 189 2.75 23.03 -41.39
C ALA A 189 4.03 22.24 -41.75
N SER A 190 4.19 21.14 -41.02
CA SER A 190 4.76 19.84 -41.46
C SER A 190 6.22 19.76 -41.95
N LYS A 191 7.08 19.20 -41.09
CA LYS A 191 8.18 18.28 -41.43
C LYS A 191 8.03 17.10 -40.46
N GLY A 192 7.87 15.84 -40.84
CA GLY A 192 8.39 15.13 -42.01
C GLY A 192 9.31 14.04 -41.48
N PHE A 193 8.78 12.84 -41.22
CA PHE A 193 9.57 11.61 -41.10
C PHE A 193 8.74 10.43 -41.61
N THR A 194 8.89 10.18 -42.91
CA THR A 194 8.34 9.02 -43.62
C THR A 194 9.26 7.84 -43.43
N HIS A 195 8.78 6.80 -42.74
CA HIS A 195 9.35 5.45 -42.76
C HIS A 195 8.90 4.72 -44.03
N LEU A 196 9.82 4.49 -44.97
CA LEU A 196 9.68 3.46 -46.01
C LEU A 196 11.09 2.94 -46.34
N VAL A 197 11.44 1.77 -45.80
CA VAL A 197 12.53 0.95 -46.32
C VAL A 197 11.88 -0.30 -46.90
N ASN A 198 11.75 -0.32 -48.22
CA ASN A 198 11.32 -1.49 -48.98
C ASN A 198 12.52 -2.42 -49.19
N TYR A 199 12.24 -3.71 -49.02
CA TYR A 199 13.07 -4.84 -49.42
C TYR A 199 13.29 -4.87 -50.94
N LEU A 200 14.53 -5.17 -51.37
CA LEU A 200 14.95 -6.00 -52.52
C LEU A 200 16.28 -5.48 -53.11
N GLY A 201 17.24 -6.39 -53.30
CA GLY A 201 18.51 -6.16 -53.99
C GLY A 201 19.64 -6.98 -53.40
#